data_AF-A0A087SIJ8-F1
#
_entry.id   AF-A0A087SIJ8-F1
#
_cell.length_a   1.000
_cell.length_b   1.000
_cell.length_c   1.000
_cell.angle_alpha   90.00
_cell.angle_beta   90.00
_cell.angle_gamma   90.00
#
_symmetry.space_group_name_H-M   'P 1'
#
loop_
_entity.id
_entity.type
_entity.pdbx_description
1 polymer ?
#
loop_
_entity_poly.entity_id
_entity_poly.type
_entity_poly.pdbx_seq_one_letter_code
_entity_poly.pdbx_strand_id
1 'polypeptide(L)'
;MGLSVSAIRMSTLEIVTPRSTEILVAVECLKAGQKACTADSSGNIGSGSKGKNNFGTRNVGDDNIGNSNVGTANWGDANKGKGNRCFNSVGDRKVAEIRSYQQPTPLAPQ
;
A
#
# COMPACT_ATOMS: atom_id res chain seq x y z
N MET A 1 -27.01 -0.45 13.80
CA MET A 1 -26.92 -1.14 12.50
C MET A 1 -25.48 -1.02 12.02
N GLY A 2 -24.72 -2.11 12.01
CA GLY A 2 -23.33 -2.10 11.53
C GLY A 2 -23.30 -2.21 10.00
N LEU A 3 -22.41 -1.45 9.36
CA LEU A 3 -22.14 -1.60 7.93
C LEU A 3 -21.46 -2.97 7.72
N SER A 4 -22.13 -3.86 7.01
CA SER A 4 -21.52 -5.08 6.49
C SER A 4 -20.36 -4.70 5.55
N VAL A 5 -19.25 -5.43 5.54
CA VAL A 5 -18.15 -5.20 4.58
C VAL A 5 -18.61 -5.46 3.13
N SER A 6 -19.75 -6.13 2.93
CA SER A 6 -20.46 -6.14 1.63
C SER A 6 -21.05 -4.78 1.21
N ALA A 7 -21.04 -3.76 2.08
CA ALA A 7 -21.50 -2.39 1.82
C ALA A 7 -20.39 -1.46 1.33
N ILE A 8 -19.13 -1.89 1.31
CA ILE A 8 -18.05 -1.12 0.68
C ILE A 8 -18.08 -1.40 -0.83
N ARG A 9 -18.93 -0.66 -1.54
CA ARG A 9 -18.94 -0.66 -3.01
C ARG A 9 -17.79 0.20 -3.51
N MET A 10 -16.61 -0.38 -3.61
CA MET A 10 -15.46 0.25 -4.26
C MET A 10 -15.70 0.27 -5.77
N SER A 11 -16.43 1.24 -6.29
CA SER A 11 -16.31 1.56 -7.70
C SER A 11 -14.92 2.12 -7.92
N THR A 12 -14.23 1.70 -8.99
CA THR A 12 -13.05 2.41 -9.49
C THR A 12 -13.41 3.90 -9.56
N LEU A 13 -12.79 4.71 -8.70
CA LEU A 13 -12.78 6.16 -8.91
C LEU A 13 -12.23 6.32 -10.32
N GLU A 14 -13.01 6.92 -11.21
CA GLU A 14 -12.68 7.06 -12.62
C GLU A 14 -11.21 7.48 -12.73
N ILE A 15 -10.39 6.62 -13.32
CA ILE A 15 -8.98 6.90 -13.52
C ILE A 15 -8.94 7.96 -14.62
N VAL A 16 -9.06 9.24 -14.23
CA VAL A 16 -9.14 10.40 -15.12
C VAL A 16 -7.94 10.46 -16.07
N THR A 17 -6.83 9.80 -15.70
CA THR A 17 -5.67 9.61 -16.57
C THR A 17 -5.12 8.18 -16.42
N PRO A 18 -5.15 7.32 -17.46
CA PRO A 18 -4.45 6.05 -17.42
C PRO A 18 -2.96 6.31 -17.10
N ARG A 19 -2.42 5.61 -16.10
CA ARG A 19 -0.99 5.58 -15.68
C ARG A 19 -0.50 6.55 -14.61
N SER A 20 -1.32 7.23 -13.79
CA SER A 20 -0.77 8.02 -12.67
C SER A 20 -1.23 7.69 -11.26
N THR A 21 -2.19 6.78 -11.05
CA THR A 21 -2.77 6.61 -9.71
C THR A 21 -2.99 5.15 -9.34
N GLU A 22 -2.12 4.63 -8.47
CA GLU A 22 -2.36 3.40 -7.71
C GLU A 22 -3.11 3.82 -6.43
N ILE A 23 -4.43 3.61 -6.40
CA ILE A 23 -5.24 3.93 -5.21
C ILE A 23 -5.06 2.79 -4.22
N LEU A 24 -4.47 3.11 -3.08
CA LEU A 24 -4.20 2.20 -1.98
C LEU A 24 -5.21 2.48 -0.88
N VAL A 25 -6.22 1.61 -0.72
CA VAL A 25 -7.21 1.78 0.35
C VAL A 25 -6.93 0.81 1.47
N ALA A 26 -6.59 1.36 2.63
CA ALA A 26 -6.52 0.62 3.87
C ALA A 26 -7.82 0.88 4.66
N VAL A 27 -8.51 -0.20 5.03
CA VAL A 27 -9.79 -0.13 5.74
C VAL A 27 -9.58 -0.56 7.18
N GLU A 28 -10.08 0.25 8.12
CA GLU A 28 -10.20 -0.14 9.52
C GLU A 28 -11.60 -0.70 9.78
N CYS A 29 -11.68 -1.96 10.22
CA CYS A 29 -12.95 -2.58 10.60
C CYS A 29 -13.20 -2.39 12.10
N LEU A 30 -14.24 -1.62 12.43
CA LEU A 30 -14.61 -1.30 13.80
C LEU A 30 -15.90 -2.00 14.22
N LYS A 31 -15.99 -2.41 15.48
CA LYS A 31 -17.28 -2.78 16.08
C LYS A 31 -18.16 -1.54 16.21
N ALA A 32 -19.47 -1.71 16.13
CA ALA A 32 -20.40 -0.59 16.30
C ALA A 32 -20.15 0.14 17.63
N GLY A 33 -20.08 1.48 17.58
CA GLY A 33 -19.79 2.33 18.73
C GLY A 33 -18.31 2.50 19.05
N GLN A 34 -17.40 1.79 18.38
CA GLN A 34 -15.96 2.05 18.48
C GLN A 34 -15.56 3.26 17.64
N LYS A 35 -14.61 4.04 18.15
CA LYS A 35 -14.01 5.15 17.41
C LYS A 35 -12.87 4.61 16.55
N ALA A 36 -12.69 5.22 15.38
CA ALA A 36 -11.56 4.93 14.51
C ALA A 36 -10.25 5.25 15.22
N CYS A 37 -9.20 4.50 14.87
CA CYS A 37 -7.85 4.85 15.28
C CYS A 37 -7.51 6.23 14.72
N THR A 38 -6.97 7.07 15.59
CA THR A 38 -6.37 8.36 15.19
C THR A 38 -4.86 8.19 15.18
N ALA A 39 -4.18 9.02 14.39
CA ALA A 39 -2.74 8.99 14.34
C ALA A 39 -2.15 9.39 15.71
N ASP A 40 -1.12 8.67 16.15
CA ASP A 40 -0.28 9.09 17.27
C ASP A 40 0.58 10.32 16.90
N SER A 41 1.42 10.80 17.83
CA SER A 41 2.30 11.94 17.57
C SER A 41 3.34 11.72 16.46
N SER A 42 3.55 10.47 16.06
CA SER A 42 4.46 10.06 14.99
C SER A 42 3.74 9.72 13.69
N GLY A 43 2.42 9.96 13.61
CA GLY A 43 1.62 9.68 12.42
C GLY A 43 1.19 8.22 12.29
N ASN A 44 1.41 7.36 13.29
CA ASN A 44 1.02 5.96 13.19
C ASN A 44 -0.47 5.79 13.50
N ILE A 45 -1.18 5.07 12.63
CA ILE A 45 -2.58 4.67 12.80
C ILE A 45 -2.63 3.17 13.04
N GLY A 46 -3.08 2.77 14.23
CA GLY A 46 -3.16 1.38 14.66
C GLY A 46 -2.45 1.17 16.00
N SER A 47 -1.87 -0.01 16.22
CA SER A 47 -1.28 -0.36 17.53
C SER A 47 0.05 -1.08 17.44
N GLY A 48 0.94 -0.79 18.39
CA GLY A 48 2.22 -1.50 18.56
C GLY A 48 3.27 -1.20 17.50
N SER A 49 3.08 -0.17 16.67
CA SER A 49 4.06 0.26 15.67
C SER A 49 5.20 1.07 16.31
N LYS A 50 6.40 0.96 15.76
CA LYS A 50 7.61 1.69 16.17
C LYS A 50 8.20 2.37 14.94
N GLY A 51 8.24 3.71 14.96
CA GLY A 51 8.64 4.54 13.82
C GLY A 51 7.57 5.57 13.50
N LYS A 52 7.47 5.98 12.24
CA LYS A 52 6.57 7.05 11.77
C LYS A 52 5.65 6.61 10.64
N ASN A 53 4.48 7.23 10.57
CA ASN A 53 3.53 7.12 9.46
C ASN A 53 3.11 5.68 9.10
N ASN A 54 3.09 4.77 10.06
CA ASN A 54 2.66 3.39 9.80
C ASN A 54 1.14 3.27 9.88
N PHE A 55 0.53 2.55 8.95
CA PHE A 55 -0.87 2.13 9.01
C PHE A 55 -0.96 0.63 9.29
N GLY A 56 -1.65 0.24 10.36
CA GLY A 56 -1.84 -1.15 10.77
C GLY A 56 -1.14 -1.48 12.10
N THR A 57 -0.75 -2.74 12.31
CA THR A 57 -0.25 -3.19 13.61
C THR A 57 1.16 -3.73 13.59
N ARG A 58 1.93 -3.45 14.65
CA ARG A 58 3.25 -4.04 14.91
C ARG A 58 4.29 -3.81 13.79
N ASN A 59 4.21 -2.69 13.08
CA ASN A 59 5.24 -2.33 12.10
C ASN A 59 6.48 -1.75 12.81
N VAL A 60 7.67 -2.05 12.31
CA VAL A 60 8.95 -1.51 12.79
C VAL A 60 9.66 -0.82 11.64
N GLY A 61 9.84 0.49 11.74
CA GLY A 61 10.32 1.37 10.67
C GLY A 61 9.23 2.34 10.23
N ASP A 62 9.34 2.87 9.01
CA ASP A 62 8.56 4.04 8.58
C ASP A 62 7.72 3.75 7.32
N ASP A 63 6.58 4.44 7.22
CA ASP A 63 5.70 4.45 6.05
C ASP A 63 5.19 3.05 5.62
N ASN A 64 5.05 2.09 6.55
CA ASN A 64 4.53 0.76 6.23
C ASN A 64 2.98 0.72 6.30
N ILE A 65 2.37 -0.02 5.38
CA ILE A 65 0.93 -0.27 5.32
C ILE A 65 0.68 -1.77 5.45
N GLY A 66 -0.02 -2.18 6.52
CA GLY A 66 -0.30 -3.57 6.86
C GLY A 66 0.27 -3.94 8.21
N ASN A 67 0.59 -5.21 8.43
CA ASN A 67 0.92 -5.72 9.75
C ASN A 67 2.29 -6.41 9.79
N SER A 68 3.00 -6.23 10.91
CA SER A 68 4.26 -6.91 11.22
C SER A 68 5.36 -6.70 10.16
N ASN A 69 5.35 -5.56 9.47
CA ASN A 69 6.42 -5.21 8.55
C ASN A 69 7.65 -4.69 9.29
N VAL A 70 8.83 -4.96 8.77
CA VAL A 70 10.12 -4.45 9.27
C VAL A 70 10.86 -3.77 8.13
N GLY A 71 11.05 -2.45 8.23
CA GLY A 71 11.73 -1.65 7.21
C GLY A 71 10.89 -0.46 6.77
N THR A 72 10.97 -0.10 5.48
CA THR A 72 10.36 1.16 4.99
C THR A 72 9.47 0.95 3.77
N ALA A 73 8.35 1.68 3.73
CA ALA A 73 7.45 1.71 2.57
C ALA A 73 6.95 0.32 2.12
N ASN A 74 6.82 -0.64 3.03
CA ASN A 74 6.25 -1.94 2.69
C ASN A 74 4.73 -1.87 2.70
N TRP A 75 4.10 -2.57 1.76
CA TRP A 75 2.67 -2.76 1.68
C TRP A 75 2.33 -4.25 1.67
N GLY A 76 1.52 -4.66 2.63
CA GLY A 76 1.12 -6.04 2.89
C GLY A 76 1.55 -6.45 4.29
N ASP A 77 1.65 -7.75 4.55
CA ASP A 77 1.96 -8.26 5.89
C ASP A 77 3.27 -9.04 5.92
N ALA A 78 3.97 -8.93 7.06
CA ALA A 78 5.18 -9.69 7.37
C ALA A 78 6.33 -9.50 6.36
N ASN A 79 6.45 -8.32 5.75
CA ASN A 79 7.59 -8.02 4.87
C ASN A 79 8.79 -7.50 5.68
N LYS A 80 10.00 -7.82 5.21
CA LYS A 80 11.25 -7.32 5.77
C LYS A 80 12.12 -6.72 4.67
N GLY A 81 12.26 -5.39 4.67
CA GLY A 81 13.07 -4.65 3.69
C GLY A 81 12.37 -3.36 3.25
N LYS A 82 12.61 -2.95 2.00
CA LYS A 82 12.11 -1.69 1.44
C LYS A 82 11.18 -1.90 0.25
N GLY A 83 10.01 -1.26 0.30
CA GLY A 83 9.14 -1.12 -0.87
C GLY A 83 8.43 -2.40 -1.33
N ASN A 84 8.44 -3.47 -0.53
CA ASN A 84 7.76 -4.72 -0.87
C ASN A 84 6.26 -4.47 -0.97
N ARG A 85 5.60 -5.01 -2.00
CA ARG A 85 4.14 -4.91 -2.20
C ARG A 85 3.58 -6.33 -2.34
N CYS A 86 3.53 -7.06 -1.24
CA CYS A 86 3.27 -8.50 -1.16
C CYS A 86 3.21 -8.97 0.30
N PHE A 87 3.19 -10.27 0.54
CA PHE A 87 3.22 -10.86 1.88
C PHE A 87 4.51 -11.66 2.08
N ASN A 88 5.00 -11.72 3.32
CA ASN A 88 6.14 -12.56 3.72
C ASN A 88 7.42 -12.39 2.88
N SER A 89 7.64 -11.21 2.32
CA SER A 89 8.79 -10.97 1.44
C SER A 89 9.99 -10.42 2.20
N VAL A 90 11.18 -10.89 1.84
CA VAL A 90 12.45 -10.46 2.45
C VAL A 90 13.35 -9.89 1.37
N GLY A 91 13.93 -8.72 1.64
CA GLY A 91 14.74 -7.95 0.71
C GLY A 91 14.03 -6.69 0.23
N ASP A 92 14.63 -6.01 -0.73
CA ASP A 92 14.10 -4.75 -1.24
C ASP A 92 13.46 -4.96 -2.62
N ARG A 93 12.32 -4.31 -2.86
CA ARG A 93 11.66 -4.33 -4.16
C ARG A 93 12.58 -3.72 -5.20
N LYS A 94 13.00 -4.54 -6.14
CA LYS A 94 13.63 -4.08 -7.39
C LYS A 94 12.54 -3.56 -8.31
N VAL A 95 12.57 -2.28 -8.65
CA VAL A 95 11.76 -1.76 -9.74
C VAL A 95 12.49 -2.15 -11.03
N ALA A 96 11.89 -3.02 -11.84
CA ALA A 96 12.40 -3.24 -13.18
C ALA A 96 12.27 -1.92 -13.95
N GLU A 97 13.37 -1.39 -14.46
CA GLU A 97 13.30 -0.39 -15.52
C GLU A 97 12.54 -1.03 -16.68
N ILE A 98 11.31 -0.57 -16.90
CA ILE A 98 10.65 -0.82 -18.18
C ILE A 98 11.42 0.02 -19.19
N ARG A 99 12.43 -0.58 -19.83
CA ARG A 99 13.02 0.01 -21.04
C ARG A 99 11.86 0.19 -22.00
N SER A 100 11.62 1.42 -22.43
CA SER A 100 10.65 1.72 -23.47
C SER A 100 10.90 0.76 -24.63
N TYR A 101 9.90 -0.05 -24.98
CA TYR A 101 9.93 -0.79 -26.22
C TYR A 101 10.05 0.25 -27.33
N GLN A 102 11.26 0.45 -27.87
CA GLN A 102 11.41 1.21 -29.10
C GLN A 102 10.72 0.37 -30.16
N GLN A 103 9.57 0.85 -30.65
CA GLN A 103 8.94 0.23 -31.80
C GLN A 103 9.99 0.16 -32.91
N PRO A 104 10.22 -1.01 -33.53
CA PRO A 104 11.15 -1.10 -34.64
C PRO A 104 10.69 -0.13 -35.72
N THR A 105 11.59 0.74 -36.17
CA THR A 105 11.36 1.65 -37.30
C THR A 105 10.90 0.84 -38.51
N PRO A 106 9.78 1.18 -39.17
CA PRO A 106 9.36 0.50 -40.39
C PRO A 106 10.49 0.55 -41.41
N LEU A 107 10.84 -0.61 -41.98
CA LEU A 107 11.75 -0.67 -43.12
C LEU A 107 11.16 0.18 -44.25
N ALA A 108 11.93 1.14 -44.73
CA ALA A 108 11.54 1.94 -45.89
C ALA A 108 11.33 1.01 -47.10
N PRO A 109 10.25 1.18 -47.88
CA PRO A 109 10.06 0.42 -49.10
C PRO A 109 11.18 0.76 -50.11
N GLN A 110 11.72 -0.28 -50.76
CA GLN A 110 12.69 -0.17 -51.84
C GLN A 110 12.05 0.42 -53.10
#